data_AF-L8EDT1-F1
#
_entry.id   AF-L8EDT1-F1
#
_cell.length_a   1.000
_cell.length_b   1.000
_cell.length_c   1.000
_cell.angle_alpha   90.00
_cell.angle_beta   90.00
_cell.angle_gamma   90.00
#
_symmetry.space_group_name_H-M   'P 1'
#
loop_
_entity.id
_entity.type
_entity.pdbx_description
1 polymer ?
#
loop_
_entity_poly.entity_id
_entity_poly.type
_entity_poly.pdbx_seq_one_letter_code
_entity_poly.pdbx_strand_id
1 'polypeptide(L)'
;MASITLLYDAVAQATPAALPAFTCELSRAADEALQGEGFLSLRRFAAQWAVHVHIQRDPVTAARFRELEDLAVASADPDVVRGAVAGLGRILDAAHAAVAHREAP
;
A
#
# COMPACT_ATOMS: atom_id res chain seq x y z
N MET A 1 3.24 15.72 5.03
CA MET A 1 4.19 14.59 5.08
C MET A 1 3.99 13.85 6.39
N ALA A 2 3.31 12.70 6.37
CA ALA A 2 3.17 11.89 7.58
C ALA A 2 4.57 11.44 8.04
N SER A 3 4.92 11.67 9.31
CA SER A 3 6.16 11.14 9.86
C SER A 3 6.11 9.60 9.84
N ILE A 4 7.23 8.94 9.58
CA ILE A 4 7.34 7.47 9.51
C ILE A 4 6.75 6.79 10.77
N THR A 5 6.89 7.40 11.94
CA THR A 5 6.29 6.93 13.20
C THR A 5 4.76 6.88 13.15
N LEU A 6 4.10 7.90 12.61
CA LEU A 6 2.64 7.90 12.45
C LEU A 6 2.17 6.80 11.49
N LEU A 7 2.99 6.52 10.47
CA LEU A 7 2.69 5.45 9.53
C LEU A 7 2.88 4.08 10.17
N TYR A 8 3.94 3.89 10.96
CA TYR A 8 4.14 2.70 11.77
C TYR A 8 2.96 2.43 12.71
N ASP A 9 2.51 3.44 13.47
CA ASP A 9 1.37 3.31 14.37
C ASP A 9 0.08 2.97 13.62
N ALA A 10 -0.10 3.51 12.41
CA ALA A 10 -1.27 3.23 11.59
C ALA A 10 -1.25 1.80 11.02
N VAL A 11 -0.08 1.27 10.65
CA VAL A 11 0.10 -0.14 10.28
C VAL A 11 -0.15 -1.04 11.47
N ALA A 12 0.38 -0.70 12.65
CA ALA A 12 0.15 -1.47 13.88
C ALA A 12 -1.34 -1.57 14.25
N GLN A 13 -2.14 -0.55 13.92
CA GLN A 13 -3.58 -0.54 14.15
C GLN A 13 -4.37 -1.27 13.05
N ALA A 14 -4.04 -1.07 11.78
CA ALA A 14 -4.81 -1.61 10.67
C ALA A 14 -4.41 -3.05 10.31
N THR A 15 -3.10 -3.33 10.26
CA THR A 15 -2.54 -4.61 9.83
C THR A 15 -1.31 -5.02 10.66
N PRO A 16 -1.48 -5.45 11.92
CA PRO A 16 -0.35 -5.82 12.78
C PRO A 16 0.58 -6.88 12.15
N ALA A 17 0.01 -7.81 11.38
CA ALA A 17 0.77 -8.86 10.69
C ALA A 17 1.73 -8.32 9.61
N ALA A 18 1.52 -7.09 9.13
CA ALA A 18 2.37 -6.46 8.11
C ALA A 18 3.57 -5.71 8.72
N LEU A 19 3.65 -5.57 10.05
CA LEU A 19 4.74 -4.85 10.72
C LEU A 19 6.16 -5.36 10.37
N PRO A 20 6.42 -6.68 10.29
CA PRO A 20 7.75 -7.16 9.89
C PRO A 20 8.12 -6.70 8.48
N ALA A 21 7.18 -6.80 7.53
CA ALA A 21 7.39 -6.34 6.16
C ALA A 21 7.63 -4.82 6.11
N PHE A 22 6.83 -4.04 6.85
CA PHE A 22 7.01 -2.59 6.97
C PHE A 22 8.43 -2.23 7.43
N THR A 23 8.90 -2.85 8.51
CA THR A 23 10.24 -2.56 9.04
C THR A 23 11.36 -2.95 8.08
N CYS A 24 11.23 -4.08 7.39
CA CYS A 24 12.20 -4.54 6.40
C CYS A 24 12.29 -3.58 5.21
N GLU A 25 11.15 -3.16 4.66
CA GLU A 25 11.10 -2.21 3.54
C GLU A 25 11.60 -0.82 3.94
N LEU A 26 11.29 -0.37 5.16
CA LEU A 26 11.82 0.88 5.68
C LEU A 26 13.35 0.87 5.76
N SER A 27 13.94 -0.21 6.28
CA SER A 27 15.40 -0.37 6.32
C SER A 27 15.99 -0.32 4.92
N ARG A 28 15.40 -1.04 3.95
CA ARG A 28 15.86 -1.00 2.55
C ARG A 28 15.78 0.40 1.95
N ALA A 29 14.67 1.11 2.14
CA ALA A 29 14.49 2.46 1.61
C ALA A 29 15.46 3.47 2.24
N ALA A 30 15.82 3.27 3.51
CA ALA A 30 16.85 4.06 4.18
C ALA A 30 18.25 3.76 3.61
N ASP A 31 18.57 2.49 3.37
CA ASP A 31 19.83 2.10 2.74
C ASP A 31 19.95 2.70 1.33
N GLU A 32 18.92 2.61 0.49
CA GLU A 32 18.87 3.20 -0.86
C GLU A 32 19.08 4.72 -0.82
N ALA A 33 18.46 5.41 0.14
CA ALA A 33 18.64 6.84 0.32
C ALA A 33 20.11 7.20 0.68
N LEU A 34 20.78 6.36 1.47
CA LEU A 34 22.20 6.51 1.82
C LEU A 34 23.14 6.18 0.65
N GLN A 35 22.75 5.27 -0.25
CA GLN A 35 23.52 4.88 -1.44
C GLN A 35 23.39 5.87 -2.62
N GLY A 36 22.64 6.96 -2.46
CA GLY A 36 22.62 8.07 -3.42
C GLY A 36 21.35 8.18 -4.27
N GLU A 37 20.32 7.35 -4.06
CA GLU A 37 19.00 7.57 -4.66
C GLU A 37 18.24 8.77 -4.05
N GLY A 38 18.75 9.30 -2.95
CA GLY A 38 18.19 10.45 -2.23
C GLY A 38 16.88 10.11 -1.52
N PHE A 39 16.20 11.13 -1.00
CA PHE A 39 14.96 10.97 -0.21
C PHE A 39 13.74 10.45 -1.01
N LEU A 40 13.90 10.16 -2.31
CA LEU A 40 12.82 9.66 -3.15
C LEU A 40 12.40 8.24 -2.76
N SER A 41 13.33 7.38 -2.36
CA SER A 41 13.05 5.99 -1.96
C SER A 41 12.22 5.96 -0.66
N LEU A 42 12.58 6.79 0.32
CA LEU A 42 11.78 6.98 1.54
C LEU A 42 10.39 7.59 1.25
N ARG A 43 10.29 8.52 0.30
CA ARG A 43 8.99 9.11 -0.07
C ARG A 43 8.09 8.10 -0.77
N ARG A 44 8.65 7.26 -1.66
CA ARG A 44 7.94 6.16 -2.32
C ARG A 44 7.45 5.14 -1.29
N PHE A 45 8.31 4.76 -0.35
CA PHE A 45 7.97 3.90 0.78
C PHE A 45 6.76 4.45 1.55
N ALA A 46 6.83 5.72 1.98
CA ALA A 46 5.77 6.34 2.75
C ALA A 46 4.43 6.38 1.98
N ALA A 47 4.46 6.73 0.69
CA ALA A 47 3.28 6.76 -0.15
C ALA A 47 2.63 5.37 -0.32
N GLN A 48 3.44 4.34 -0.61
CA GLN A 48 2.96 2.97 -0.75
C GLN A 48 2.26 2.48 0.52
N TRP A 49 2.88 2.69 1.67
CA TRP A 49 2.34 2.23 2.94
C TRP A 49 1.14 3.07 3.40
N ALA A 50 1.08 4.36 3.06
CA ALA A 50 -0.11 5.16 3.30
C ALA A 50 -1.33 4.64 2.52
N VAL A 51 -1.12 4.18 1.27
CA VAL A 51 -2.16 3.55 0.44
C VAL A 51 -2.58 2.20 1.02
N HIS A 52 -1.62 1.36 1.41
CA HIS A 52 -1.90 0.09 2.07
C HIS A 52 -2.76 0.31 3.32
N VAL A 53 -2.34 1.20 4.21
CA VAL A 53 -3.10 1.54 5.42
C VAL A 53 -4.49 2.09 5.08
N HIS A 54 -4.62 2.95 4.06
CA HIS A 54 -5.92 3.47 3.65
C HIS A 54 -6.90 2.36 3.25
N ILE A 55 -6.45 1.42 2.42
CA ILE A 55 -7.25 0.26 2.00
C ILE A 55 -7.62 -0.61 3.21
N GLN A 56 -6.67 -0.87 4.09
CA GLN A 56 -6.84 -1.80 5.21
C GLN A 56 -7.66 -1.24 6.37
N ARG A 57 -7.80 0.09 6.45
CA ARG A 57 -8.64 0.75 7.47
C ARG A 57 -10.14 0.59 7.22
N ASP A 58 -10.55 0.27 5.99
CA ASP A 58 -11.93 -0.09 5.67
C ASP A 58 -12.03 -1.61 5.43
N PRO A 59 -12.64 -2.37 6.36
CA PRO A 59 -12.76 -3.82 6.24
C PRO A 59 -13.47 -4.28 4.97
N VAL A 60 -14.40 -3.48 4.44
CA VAL A 60 -15.14 -3.83 3.21
C VAL A 60 -14.22 -3.72 2.00
N THR A 61 -13.51 -2.60 1.88
CA THR A 61 -12.52 -2.41 0.81
C THR A 61 -11.38 -3.44 0.92
N ALA A 62 -10.88 -3.70 2.12
CA ALA A 62 -9.82 -4.69 2.37
C ALA A 62 -10.24 -6.11 1.96
N ALA A 63 -11.45 -6.54 2.33
CA ALA A 63 -11.97 -7.85 1.93
C ALA A 63 -12.12 -7.96 0.42
N ARG A 64 -12.63 -6.91 -0.24
CA ARG A 64 -12.76 -6.88 -1.69
C ARG A 64 -11.42 -6.89 -2.39
N PHE A 65 -10.42 -6.17 -1.87
CA PHE A 65 -9.07 -6.16 -2.40
C PHE A 65 -8.48 -7.57 -2.38
N ARG A 66 -8.57 -8.26 -1.24
CA ARG A 66 -8.09 -9.64 -1.09
C ARG A 66 -8.78 -10.63 -2.03
N GLU A 67 -10.11 -10.54 -2.15
CA GLU A 67 -10.88 -11.38 -3.08
C GLU A 67 -10.37 -11.21 -4.54
N LEU A 68 -10.10 -9.97 -4.95
CA LEU A 68 -9.59 -9.69 -6.29
C LEU A 68 -8.13 -10.17 -6.47
N GLU A 69 -7.28 -10.06 -5.44
CA GLU A 69 -5.94 -10.65 -5.45
C GLU A 69 -6.01 -12.17 -5.62
N ASP A 70 -6.85 -12.84 -4.83
CA ASP A 70 -7.05 -14.29 -4.89
C ASP A 70 -7.57 -14.71 -6.28
N LEU A 71 -8.53 -13.98 -6.85
CA LEU A 71 -9.04 -14.23 -8.21
C LEU A 71 -7.98 -14.03 -9.30
N ALA A 72 -7.15 -12.99 -9.19
CA ALA A 72 -6.10 -12.70 -10.16
C ALA A 72 -5.01 -13.78 -10.19
N VAL A 73 -4.74 -14.42 -9.05
CA VAL A 73 -3.72 -15.48 -8.92
C VAL A 73 -4.28 -16.87 -9.19
N ALA A 74 -5.50 -17.17 -8.72
CA ALA A 74 -6.04 -18.53 -8.76
C ALA A 74 -6.79 -18.87 -10.05
N SER A 75 -7.26 -17.88 -10.81
CA SER A 75 -8.04 -18.13 -12.03
C SER A 75 -7.15 -18.47 -13.23
N ALA A 76 -7.52 -19.52 -13.96
CA ALA A 76 -6.95 -19.84 -15.27
C ALA A 76 -7.64 -19.12 -16.43
N ASP A 77 -8.79 -18.48 -16.19
CA ASP A 77 -9.53 -17.71 -17.18
C ASP A 77 -8.92 -16.31 -17.34
N PRO A 78 -8.37 -15.96 -18.52
CA PRO A 78 -7.75 -14.65 -18.77
C PRO A 78 -8.70 -13.46 -18.61
N ASP A 79 -10.00 -13.63 -18.87
CA ASP A 79 -10.97 -12.55 -18.74
C ASP A 79 -11.29 -12.27 -17.27
N VAL A 80 -11.38 -13.33 -16.45
CA VAL A 80 -11.50 -13.20 -14.99
C VAL A 80 -10.25 -12.53 -14.41
N VAL A 81 -9.05 -12.96 -14.81
CA VAL A 81 -7.79 -12.34 -14.35
C VAL A 81 -7.74 -10.86 -14.73
N ARG A 82 -8.08 -10.51 -15.98
CA ARG A 82 -8.10 -9.11 -16.42
C ARG A 82 -9.12 -8.28 -15.65
N GLY A 83 -10.30 -8.83 -15.39
CA GLY A 83 -11.33 -8.19 -14.58
C GLY A 83 -10.88 -7.95 -13.14
N ALA A 84 -10.21 -8.93 -12.53
CA ALA A 84 -9.67 -8.84 -11.19
C ALA A 84 -8.56 -7.78 -11.09
N VAL A 85 -7.58 -7.81 -12.00
CA VAL A 85 -6.50 -6.81 -12.08
C VAL A 85 -7.05 -5.39 -12.31
N ALA A 86 -8.05 -5.23 -13.19
CA ALA A 86 -8.71 -3.94 -13.38
C ALA A 86 -9.46 -3.48 -12.11
N GLY A 87 -10.05 -4.40 -11.36
CA GLY A 87 -10.66 -4.14 -10.05
C GLY A 87 -9.64 -3.64 -9.03
N LEU A 88 -8.51 -4.34 -8.91
CA LEU A 88 -7.40 -3.94 -8.04
C LEU A 88 -6.88 -2.55 -8.40
N GLY A 89 -6.67 -2.28 -9.69
CA GLY A 89 -6.25 -0.97 -10.20
C GLY A 89 -7.19 0.15 -9.74
N ARG A 90 -8.51 -0.02 -9.87
CA ARG A 90 -9.48 0.98 -9.42
C ARG A 90 -9.42 1.25 -7.91
N ILE A 91 -9.23 0.22 -7.08
CA ILE A 91 -9.10 0.40 -5.63
C ILE A 91 -7.81 1.15 -5.30
N LEU A 92 -6.69 0.79 -5.95
CA LEU A 92 -5.40 1.46 -5.77
C LEU A 92 -5.45 2.92 -6.22
N ASP A 93 -6.07 3.22 -7.36
CA ASP A 93 -6.21 4.58 -7.87
C ASP A 93 -7.05 5.45 -6.93
N ALA A 94 -8.17 4.91 -6.42
CA ALA A 94 -9.01 5.60 -5.45
C ALA A 94 -8.25 5.86 -4.13
N ALA A 95 -7.50 4.88 -3.64
CA ALA A 95 -6.69 5.00 -2.43
C ALA A 95 -5.54 6.02 -2.62
N HIS A 96 -4.86 6.01 -3.77
CA HIS A 96 -3.85 7.01 -4.11
C HIS A 96 -4.44 8.42 -4.12
N ALA A 97 -5.59 8.62 -4.76
CA ALA A 97 -6.27 9.91 -4.80
C ALA A 97 -6.67 10.39 -3.39
N ALA A 98 -7.19 9.50 -2.54
CA ALA A 98 -7.58 9.83 -1.17
C ALA A 98 -6.37 10.19 -0.28
N VAL A 99 -5.27 9.45 -0.39
CA VAL A 99 -4.03 9.73 0.33
C VAL A 99 -3.43 11.06 -0.13
N ALA A 100 -3.35 11.31 -1.44
CA ALA A 100 -2.83 12.56 -1.98
C ALA A 100 -3.67 13.77 -1.56
N HIS A 101 -5.01 13.63 -1.52
CA HIS A 101 -5.89 14.69 -1.02
C HIS A 101 -5.67 15.01 0.46
N ARG A 102 -5.33 14.00 1.27
CA ARG A 102 -5.02 14.19 2.70
C ARG A 102 -3.67 14.87 2.95
N GLU A 103 -2.78 14.86 1.95
CA GLU A 103 -1.49 15.55 1.98
C GLU A 103 -1.56 16.98 1.42
N ALA A 104 -2.68 17.38 0.81
CA ALA A 104 -2.92 18.74 0.35
C ALA A 104 -3.34 19.66 1.53
N PRO A 105 -2.83 20.92 1.60
CA PRO A 105 -3.11 21.86 2.68
C PRO A 105 -4.55 22.39 2.68
#